data_AF-A0A7Z7J1S8-F1
#
_entry.id   AF-A0A7Z7J1S8-F1
#
_cell.length_a   1.000
_cell.length_b   1.000
_cell.length_c   1.000
_cell.angle_alpha   90.00
_cell.angle_beta   90.00
_cell.angle_gamma   90.00
#
_symmetry.space_group_name_H-M   'P 1'
#
loop_
_entity.id
_entity.type
_entity.pdbx_description
1 polymer ?
#
loop_
_entity_poly.entity_id
_entity_poly.type
_entity_poly.pdbx_seq_one_letter_code
_entity_poly.pdbx_strand_id
1 'polypeptide(L)' 'MWGCDDSPNRHATAHHHATGHPIIEGYDPPEGWGWCYVDEVEVELPDQTPQLGPIPRYV' A
#
# COMPACT_ATOMS: atom_id res chain seq x y z
N MET A 1 -9.85 3.39 0.66
CA MET A 1 -8.39 3.55 0.87
C MET A 1 -7.61 3.29 -0.43
N TRP A 2 -8.24 3.50 -1.58
CA TRP A 2 -7.63 3.32 -2.88
C TRP A 2 -6.90 4.59 -3.28
N GLY A 3 -5.59 4.63 -3.07
CA GLY A 3 -4.74 5.60 -3.71
C GLY A 3 -3.31 5.14 -3.55
N CYS A 4 -2.80 4.61 -4.64
CA CYS A 4 -1.42 4.20 -4.82
C CYS A 4 -0.48 5.37 -4.57
N ASP A 5 0.70 5.11 -4.02
CA ASP A 5 1.77 6.10 -3.94
C ASP A 5 2.32 6.49 -5.32
N ASP A 6 2.08 5.64 -6.33
CA ASP A 6 2.41 5.87 -7.75
C ASP A 6 1.45 6.86 -8.43
N SER A 7 0.32 7.20 -7.80
CA SER A 7 -0.50 8.30 -8.26
C SER A 7 0.20 9.64 -8.00
N PRO A 8 0.06 10.65 -8.87
CA PRO A 8 0.73 11.95 -8.71
C PRO A 8 0.43 12.66 -7.37
N ASN A 9 -0.58 12.18 -6.64
CA ASN A 9 -1.01 12.68 -5.33
C ASN A 9 -0.34 12.01 -4.12
N ARG A 10 0.61 11.07 -4.29
CA ARG A 10 1.39 10.44 -3.19
C ARG A 10 0.52 10.07 -1.98
N HIS A 11 -0.58 9.38 -2.25
CA HIS A 11 -1.66 9.23 -1.27
C HIS A 11 -1.25 8.36 -0.09
N ALA A 12 -0.40 7.34 -0.30
CA ALA A 12 0.03 6.47 0.78
C ALA A 12 1.02 7.17 1.72
N THR A 13 1.90 8.01 1.19
CA THR A 13 2.77 8.92 1.98
C THR A 13 1.94 9.93 2.77
N ALA A 14 0.98 10.60 2.14
CA ALA A 14 0.10 11.56 2.84
C ALA A 14 -0.75 10.89 3.92
N HIS A 15 -1.25 9.68 3.65
CA HIS A 15 -1.99 8.86 4.60
C HIS A 15 -1.13 8.44 5.79
N HIS A 16 0.11 8.02 5.57
CA HIS A 16 1.08 7.75 6.62
C HIS A 16 1.25 8.98 7.54
N HIS A 17 1.47 10.16 6.96
CA HIS A 17 1.63 11.38 7.75
C HIS A 17 0.36 11.79 8.53
N ALA A 18 -0.83 11.53 7.98
CA ALA A 18 -2.09 11.90 8.61
C ALA A 18 -2.57 10.92 9.69
N THR A 19 -2.33 9.62 9.49
CA THR A 19 -2.86 8.55 10.36
C THR A 19 -1.81 7.91 11.26
N GLY A 20 -0.53 8.04 10.91
CA GLY A 20 0.56 7.37 11.61
C GLY A 20 0.61 5.86 11.33
N HIS A 21 0.04 5.37 10.23
CA HIS A 21 0.21 3.98 9.81
C HIS A 21 1.54 3.83 9.06
N PRO A 22 2.58 3.21 9.67
CA PRO A 22 3.93 3.18 9.11
C PRO A 22 4.07 2.19 7.96
N ILE A 23 3.22 1.17 7.90
CA ILE A 23 3.31 0.07 6.94
C ILE A 23 2.10 0.13 6.01
N ILE A 24 2.36 0.07 4.71
CA ILE A 24 1.36 -0.12 3.66
C ILE A 24 1.57 -1.46 2.97
N GLU A 25 0.50 -2.07 2.46
CA GLU A 25 0.56 -3.33 1.72
C GLU A 25 0.32 -3.07 0.23
N GLY A 26 1.10 -3.74 -0.63
CA GLY A 26 0.82 -3.81 -2.06
C GLY A 26 -0.45 -4.64 -2.30
N TYR A 27 -1.57 -3.97 -2.58
CA TYR A 27 -2.88 -4.63 -2.75
C TYR A 27 -3.22 -4.99 -4.20
N ASP A 28 -2.56 -4.37 -5.19
CA ASP A 28 -2.66 -4.72 -6.60
C ASP A 28 -1.30 -4.73 -7.31
N PRO A 29 -0.79 -5.91 -7.70
CA PRO A 29 -1.19 -7.25 -7.26
C PRO A 29 -0.89 -7.52 -5.76
N PRO A 30 -1.58 -8.48 -5.11
CA PRO A 30 -1.32 -8.84 -3.72
C PRO A 30 -0.11 -9.78 -3.66
N GLU A 31 1.07 -9.20 -3.71
CA GLU A 31 2.35 -9.93 -3.78
C GLU A 31 2.90 -10.28 -2.39
N GLY A 32 2.31 -9.74 -1.32
CA GLY A 32 2.67 -10.11 0.06
C GLY A 32 3.91 -9.40 0.55
N TRP A 33 4.20 -8.25 -0.04
CA TRP A 33 5.14 -7.30 0.49
C TRP A 33 4.39 -6.06 0.96
N GLY A 34 4.95 -5.42 1.97
CA GLY A 34 4.57 -4.10 2.42
C GLY A 34 5.76 -3.15 2.41
N TRP A 35 5.48 -1.87 2.44
CA TRP A 35 6.49 -0.83 2.57
C TRP A 35 6.38 -0.16 3.93
N CYS A 36 7.48 -0.14 4.69
CA CYS A 36 7.57 0.61 5.94
C CYS A 36 8.16 2.00 5.67
N TYR A 37 7.38 3.06 5.87
CA TYR A 37 7.82 4.45 5.72
C TYR A 37 8.78 4.92 6.81
N VAL A 38 8.80 4.25 7.97
CA VAL A 38 9.69 4.62 9.10
C VAL A 38 11.10 4.13 8.86
N ASP A 39 11.22 2.89 8.39
CA ASP A 39 12.50 2.22 8.17
C ASP A 39 12.97 2.32 6.71
N GLU A 40 12.09 2.78 5.80
CA GLU A 40 12.31 2.84 4.35
C GLU A 40 12.73 1.47 3.77
N VAL A 41 12.09 0.40 4.25
CA VAL A 41 12.35 -0.99 3.81
C VAL A 41 11.08 -1.69 3.34
N GLU A 42 11.27 -2.65 2.44
CA GLU A 42 10.28 -3.66 2.11
C GLU A 42 10.20 -4.70 3.23
N VAL A 43 8.98 -5.05 3.63
CA VAL A 43 8.69 -6.07 4.63
C VAL A 43 7.85 -7.18 4.00
N GLU A 44 8.17 -8.43 4.30
CA GLU A 44 7.33 -9.57 3.89
C GLU A 44 6.11 -9.67 4.82
N LEU A 45 4.92 -9.72 4.21
CA LEU A 45 3.63 -9.85 4.90
C LEU A 45 3.08 -11.25 4.64
N PRO A 46 3.17 -12.17 5.61
CA PRO A 46 2.70 -13.55 5.43
C PRO A 46 1.18 -13.66 5.38
N ASP A 47 0.46 -12.72 6.01
CA ASP A 47 -1.00 -12.62 6.00
C ASP A 47 -1.43 -11.44 5.13
N GLN A 48 -1.82 -11.74 3.89
CA GLN A 48 -2.23 -10.74 2.92
C GLN A 48 -3.68 -10.31 3.09
N THR A 49 -3.98 -9.04 2.83
CA THR A 49 -5.39 -8.61 2.79
C THR A 49 -6.10 -9.27 1.59
N PRO A 50 -7.21 -10.00 1.79
CA PRO A 50 -7.91 -10.65 0.69
C PRO A 50 -8.50 -9.60 -0.26
N GLN A 51 -8.36 -9.84 -1.57
CA GLN A 51 -9.01 -9.02 -2.59
C GLN A 51 -10.53 -9.22 -2.55
N LEU A 52 -11.27 -8.15 -2.22
CA LEU A 52 -12.73 -8.19 -2.14
C LEU A 52 -13.42 -8.13 -3.52
N GLY A 53 -12.67 -8.02 -4.61
CA GLY A 53 -13.19 -7.99 -5.97
C GLY A 53 -12.12 -7.63 -7.01
N PRO A 54 -12.47 -7.62 -8.32
CA PRO A 54 -11.53 -7.25 -9.37
C PRO A 54 -11.14 -5.77 -9.20
N ILE A 55 -9.83 -5.53 -9.12
CA ILE A 55 -9.25 -4.20 -9.03
C ILE A 55 -9.18 -3.61 -10.45
N PRO A 56 -9.97 -2.59 -10.79
CA PRO A 56 -9.83 -1.92 -12.09
C PRO A 56 -8.46 -1.25 -12.20
N ARG A 57 -7.67 -1.69 -13.20
CA ARG A 57 -6.40 -1.08 -13.58
C ARG A 57 -6.64 0.02 -14.59
N TYR A 58 -6.45 1.26 -14.16
CA TYR A 58 -6.47 2.41 -15.04
C TYR A 58 -5.03 2.67 -15.49
N VAL A 59 -4.72 2.26 -16.72
CA VAL A 59 -3.43 2.52 -17.40
C VAL A 59 -3.40 3.95 -17.91
#